data_AF-A0A1V4VD58-F1
#
_entry.id   AF-A0A1V4VD58-F1
#
_cell.length_a   1.000
_cell.length_b   1.000
_cell.length_c   1.000
_cell.angle_alpha   90.00
_cell.angle_beta   90.00
_cell.angle_gamma   90.00
#
_symmetry.space_group_name_H-M   'P 1'
#
loop_
_entity.id
_entity.type
_entity.pdbx_description
1 polymer ?
#
loop_
_entity_poly.entity_id
_entity_poly.type
_entity_poly.pdbx_seq_one_letter_code
_entity_poly.pdbx_strand_id
1 'polypeptide(L)' 'MNTDAANNGRIYLLHGYCSEGAPRGVIAAYYIAKWLYPEYLQDIDPNEIHEEYFEKWLGAPYQGIWAYPQES' A
#
# COMPACT_ATOMS: atom_id res chain seq x y z
N MET A 1 14.38 -12.08 21.29
CA MET A 1 14.67 -10.64 21.11
C MET A 1 13.70 -10.13 20.06
N ASN A 2 12.95 -9.07 20.38
CA ASN A 2 12.04 -8.44 19.43
C ASN A 2 12.63 -7.11 18.95
N THR A 3 12.34 -6.73 17.71
CA THR A 3 12.71 -5.42 17.16
C THR A 3 11.78 -4.34 17.70
N ASP A 4 12.23 -3.08 17.66
CA ASP A 4 11.39 -1.94 18.03
C ASP A 4 10.12 -1.84 17.17
N ALA A 5 10.20 -2.16 15.87
CA ALA A 5 9.05 -2.21 14.96
C ALA A 5 8.00 -3.23 15.42
N ALA A 6 8.44 -4.42 15.86
CA ALA A 6 7.55 -5.46 16.37
C ALA A 6 6.88 -5.05 17.69
N ASN A 7 7.64 -4.44 18.60
CA ASN A 7 7.11 -4.00 19.90
C ASN A 7 6.06 -2.88 19.76
N ASN A 8 6.16 -2.06 18.71
CA ASN A 8 5.26 -0.94 18.46
C ASN A 8 4.17 -1.23 17.40
N GLY A 9 4.03 -2.48 16.94
CA GLY A 9 3.01 -2.85 15.95
C GLY A 9 3.20 -2.24 14.55
N ARG A 10 4.41 -1.74 14.24
CA ARG A 10 4.74 -1.16 12.92
C ARG A 10 5.23 -2.24 11.96
N ILE A 11 4.36 -3.21 11.70
CA ILE A 11 4.61 -4.34 10.82
C ILE A 11 3.72 -4.18 9.60
N TYR A 12 4.35 -4.03 8.44
CA TYR A 12 3.67 -3.80 7.16
C TYR A 12 3.99 -4.93 6.19
N LEU A 13 2.98 -5.38 5.46
CA LEU A 13 3.13 -6.33 4.37
C LEU A 13 2.67 -5.65 3.09
N LEU A 14 3.49 -5.79 2.05
CA LEU A 14 3.16 -5.34 0.70
C LEU A 14 3.40 -6.50 -0.25
N HIS A 15 2.47 -6.69 -1.19
CA HIS A 15 2.59 -7.74 -2.18
C HIS A 15 3.82 -7.52 -3.08
N GLY A 16 4.67 -8.54 -3.24
CA GLY A 16 5.97 -8.41 -3.93
C GLY A 16 5.88 -7.90 -5.37
N TYR A 17 4.80 -8.24 -6.09
CA TYR A 17 4.59 -7.72 -7.45
C TYR A 17 4.33 -6.20 -7.52
N CYS A 18 4.01 -5.56 -6.39
CA CYS A 18 3.97 -4.10 -6.31
C CYS A 18 5.37 -3.48 -6.36
N SER A 19 6.41 -4.21 -5.92
CA SER A 19 7.81 -3.78 -6.02
C SER A 19 8.52 -4.17 -7.32
N GLU A 20 8.00 -5.17 -8.05
CA GLU A 20 8.68 -5.74 -9.22
C GLU A 20 8.25 -5.12 -10.58
N GLY A 21 7.19 -4.30 -10.61
CA GLY A 21 6.65 -3.72 -11.85
C GLY A 21 6.62 -2.18 -11.84
N ALA A 22 7.15 -1.55 -12.90
CA ALA A 22 7.24 -0.10 -13.05
C ALA A 22 5.94 0.70 -12.75
N PRO A 23 4.73 0.30 -13.21
CA PRO A 23 3.51 1.08 -12.91
C PRO A 23 3.02 0.90 -11.46
N ARG A 24 3.22 -0.28 -10.86
CA ARG A 24 2.75 -0.58 -9.50
C ARG A 24 3.73 -0.10 -8.40
N GLY A 25 4.98 0.20 -8.77
CA GLY A 25 5.96 0.78 -7.85
C GLY A 25 5.55 2.14 -7.29
N VAL A 26 4.82 2.95 -8.06
CA VAL A 26 4.28 4.23 -7.57
C VAL A 26 3.18 3.99 -6.53
N ILE A 27 2.31 3.01 -6.77
CA ILE A 27 1.25 2.62 -5.82
C ILE A 27 1.87 2.08 -4.52
N ALA A 28 2.90 1.24 -4.63
CA ALA A 28 3.69 0.78 -3.49
C ALA A 28 4.26 1.94 -2.66
N ALA A 29 4.76 2.98 -3.32
CA ALA A 29 5.29 4.17 -2.64
C ALA A 29 4.22 4.91 -1.84
N TYR A 30 2.98 4.97 -2.33
CA TYR A 30 1.87 5.55 -1.56
C TYR A 30 1.55 4.77 -0.29
N TYR A 31 1.49 3.43 -0.35
CA TYR A 31 1.31 2.61 0.84
C TYR A 31 2.43 2.85 1.86
N ILE A 32 3.69 2.81 1.42
CA ILE A 32 4.86 3.03 2.29
C ILE A 32 4.84 4.45 2.88
N ALA A 33 4.54 5.46 2.07
CA ALA A 33 4.48 6.84 2.53
C ALA A 33 3.38 7.03 3.58
N LYS A 34 2.17 6.49 3.35
CA LYS A 34 1.05 6.58 4.31
C LYS A 34 1.39 5.88 5.63
N TRP A 35 2.02 4.71 5.59
CA TRP A 35 2.43 3.97 6.79
C TRP A 35 3.49 4.70 7.63
N LEU A 36 4.44 5.36 6.98
CA LEU A 36 5.56 6.00 7.65
C LEU A 36 5.28 7.45 8.05
N TYR A 37 4.40 8.13 7.32
CA TYR A 37 4.14 9.56 7.42
C TYR A 37 2.63 9.88 7.30
N PRO A 38 1.76 9.22 8.09
CA PRO A 38 0.30 9.34 7.94
C PRO A 38 -0.20 10.78 8.08
N GLU A 39 0.49 11.62 8.86
CA GLU A 39 0.14 13.02 9.10
C GLU A 39 0.25 13.91 7.85
N TYR A 40 1.05 13.51 6.85
CA TYR A 40 1.24 14.26 5.60
C TYR A 40 0.40 13.73 4.43
N LEU A 41 -0.21 12.56 4.58
CA LEU A 41 -1.03 11.89 3.56
C LEU A 41 -2.45 11.67 4.04
N GLN A 42 -2.98 12.54 4.90
CA GLN A 42 -4.30 12.35 5.53
C GLN A 42 -5.44 12.19 4.51
N ASP A 43 -5.34 12.90 3.39
CA ASP A 43 -6.29 12.97 2.29
C ASP A 43 -6.07 11.93 1.19
N ILE A 44 -5.03 11.10 1.32
CA ILE A 44 -4.69 10.07 0.32
C ILE A 44 -5.02 8.68 0.88
N ASP A 45 -5.87 7.94 0.16
CA ASP A 45 -6.05 6.50 0.34
C ASP A 45 -5.30 5.74 -0.78
N PRO A 46 -4.20 5.02 -0.45
CA PRO A 46 -3.49 4.20 -1.42
C PRO A 46 -4.34 3.07 -2.03
N ASN A 47 -5.40 2.60 -1.33
CA ASN A 47 -6.32 1.59 -1.87
C ASN A 47 -7.16 2.13 -3.01
N GLU A 48 -7.66 3.37 -2.93
CA GLU A 48 -8.41 4.01 -4.02
C GLU A 48 -7.55 4.14 -5.29
N ILE A 49 -6.29 4.54 -5.12
CA ILE A 49 -5.32 4.61 -6.23
C ILE A 49 -5.10 3.22 -6.86
N HIS A 50 -5.03 2.19 -6.03
CA HIS A 50 -4.80 0.82 -6.49
C HIS A 50 -6.02 0.22 -7.18
N GLU A 51 -7.21 0.48 -6.65
CA GLU A 51 -8.49 0.12 -7.25
C GLU A 51 -8.66 0.80 -8.61
N GLU A 52 -8.41 2.12 -8.68
CA GLU A 52 -8.44 2.85 -9.95
C GLU A 52 -7.50 2.19 -10.96
N TYR A 53 -6.25 1.88 -10.57
CA TYR A 53 -5.28 1.22 -11.43
C TYR A 53 -5.83 -0.07 -12.07
N PHE A 54 -6.42 -0.95 -11.28
CA PHE A 54 -6.99 -2.20 -11.80
C PHE A 54 -8.22 -1.97 -12.67
N GLU A 55 -9.20 -1.22 -12.17
CA GLU A 55 -10.51 -1.15 -12.81
C GLU A 55 -10.51 -0.25 -14.05
N LYS A 56 -9.89 0.93 -13.95
CA LYS A 56 -9.90 1.93 -15.02
C LYS A 56 -8.79 1.71 -16.04
N TRP A 57 -7.58 1.36 -15.60
CA TRP A 57 -6.42 1.30 -16.49
C TRP A 57 -6.15 -0.10 -17.04
N LEU A 58 -6.39 -1.14 -16.23
CA LEU A 58 -6.24 -2.54 -16.69
C LEU A 58 -7.55 -3.17 -17.16
N GLY A 59 -8.71 -2.61 -16.80
CA GLY A 59 -10.02 -3.19 -17.12
C GLY A 59 -10.27 -4.52 -16.40
N ALA A 60 -9.62 -4.73 -15.25
CA ALA A 60 -9.72 -5.93 -14.44
C ALA A 60 -10.29 -5.58 -13.06
N PRO A 61 -11.09 -6.47 -12.44
CA PRO A 61 -11.66 -6.20 -11.12
C PRO A 61 -10.55 -6.11 -10.07
N TYR A 62 -10.64 -5.13 -9.18
CA TYR A 62 -9.75 -5.07 -8.02
C TYR A 62 -10.17 -6.13 -7.00
N GLN A 63 -9.30 -7.12 -6.75
CA GLN A 63 -9.61 -8.26 -5.88
C GLN A 63 -8.41 -8.66 -5.02
N GLY A 64 -8.69 -9.10 -3.80
CA GLY A 64 -7.69 -9.58 -2.84
C GLY A 64 -7.12 -8.48 -1.93
N ILE A 65 -6.12 -8.85 -1.13
CA ILE A 65 -5.42 -7.95 -0.21
C ILE A 65 -4.01 -7.77 -0.74
N TRP A 66 -3.66 -6.53 -1.08
CA TRP A 66 -2.36 -6.19 -1.70
C TRP A 66 -1.39 -5.54 -0.72
N ALA A 67 -1.90 -5.01 0.39
CA ALA A 67 -1.17 -4.34 1.43
C ALA A 67 -1.85 -4.61 2.78
N TYR A 68 -1.08 -4.70 3.86
CA TYR A 68 -1.60 -4.83 5.22
C TYR A 68 -0.69 -4.07 6.20
N PRO A 69 -1.24 -3.32 7.16
CA PRO A 69 -2.66 -2.98 7.33
C PRO A 69 -3.31 -2.26 6.14
N GLN A 70 -4.62 -2.51 6.04
CA GLN A 70 -5.63 -1.69 5.35
C GLN A 70 -5.56 -0.23 5.82
N GLU A 71 -4.92 0.70 5.12
CA GLU A 71 -5.01 2.12 5.49
C GLU A 71 -6.32 2.70 4.93
N SER A 72 -7.18 3.24 5.79
CA SER A 72 -8.44 3.90 5.45
C SER A 72 -8.41 5.34 5.93
#